data_AF-A0A419KD00-F1
#
_entry.id   AF-A0A419KD00-F1
#
_cell.length_a   1.000
_cell.length_b   1.000
_cell.length_c   1.000
_cell.angle_alpha   90.00
_cell.angle_beta   90.00
_cell.angle_gamma   90.00
#
_symmetry.space_group_name_H-M   'P 1'
#
loop_
_entity.id
_entity.type
_entity.pdbx_description
1 polymer ?
#
loop_
_entity_poly.entity_id
_entity_poly.type
_entity_poly.pdbx_seq_one_letter_code
_entity_poly.pdbx_strand_id
1 'polypeptide(L)' 'MTAGTIVRKFLDRPATIKTTADEIVVKFGYFRECNALKENCDKINQSNLEISWFKDKVLRFEFESEGEFKKRKSFLSAG' A
#
# COMPACT_ATOMS: atom_id res chain seq x y z
N MET A 1 -19.57 -3.09 -5.23
CA MET A 1 -18.71 -2.96 -4.04
C MET A 1 -18.81 -1.52 -3.55
N THR A 2 -19.16 -1.30 -2.29
CA THR A 2 -19.18 0.03 -1.66
C THR A 2 -17.80 0.40 -1.16
N ALA A 3 -17.46 1.70 -1.13
CA ALA A 3 -16.17 2.21 -0.65
C ALA A 3 -15.78 1.66 0.74
N GLY A 4 -16.75 1.51 1.66
CA GLY A 4 -16.51 0.95 2.99
C GLY A 4 -16.08 -0.53 2.99
N THR A 5 -16.51 -1.33 2.02
CA THR A 5 -16.08 -2.73 1.87
C THR A 5 -14.63 -2.83 1.43
N ILE A 6 -14.20 -1.88 0.59
CA ILE A 6 -12.84 -1.77 0.10
C ILE A 6 -11.89 -1.38 1.24
N VAL A 7 -12.27 -0.39 2.07
CA VAL A 7 -11.50 0.04 3.25
C VAL A 7 -11.37 -1.07 4.29
N ARG A 8 -12.42 -1.87 4.51
CA ARG A 8 -12.37 -2.98 5.49
C ARG A 8 -11.46 -4.12 5.02
N LYS A 9 -11.55 -4.48 3.73
CA LYS A 9 -10.59 -5.41 3.10
C LYS A 9 -9.15 -4.88 3.12
N PHE A 10 -8.96 -3.56 3.20
CA PHE A 10 -7.66 -2.91 3.23
C PHE A 10 -7.02 -2.94 4.62
N LEU A 11 -7.79 -2.69 5.69
CA LEU A 11 -7.30 -2.75 7.07
C LEU A 11 -6.84 -4.14 7.51
N ASP A 12 -7.44 -5.18 6.91
CA ASP A 12 -7.14 -6.58 7.25
C ASP A 12 -5.91 -7.13 6.49
N ARG A 13 -5.38 -6.39 5.51
CA ARG A 13 -4.26 -6.88 4.69
C ARG A 13 -2.92 -6.63 5.36
N PRO A 14 -1.99 -7.60 5.26
CA PRO A 14 -0.63 -7.39 5.73
C PRO A 14 0.02 -6.28 4.90
N ALA A 15 0.35 -5.19 5.58
CA ALA A 15 1.07 -4.06 5.03
C ALA A 15 2.27 -3.73 5.90
N THR A 16 3.37 -3.32 5.27
CA THR A 16 4.52 -2.77 5.97
C THR A 16 4.39 -1.25 5.98
N ILE A 17 4.37 -0.67 7.17
CA ILE A 17 4.39 0.77 7.34
C ILE A 17 5.84 1.20 7.58
N LYS A 18 6.35 2.09 6.73
CA LYS A 18 7.62 2.78 6.94
C LYS A 18 7.33 4.24 7.20
N THR A 19 7.94 4.78 8.25
CA THR A 19 7.80 6.20 8.60
C THR A 19 9.17 6.83 8.56
N THR A 20 9.29 7.94 7.84
CA THR A 20 10.48 8.81 7.87
C THR A 20 10.11 10.15 8.54
N ALA A 21 11.04 11.11 8.49
CA ALA A 21 10.78 12.47 8.96
C ALA A 21 9.68 13.17 8.13
N ASP A 22 9.60 12.86 6.84
CA ASP A 22 8.84 13.61 5.83
C ASP A 22 7.67 12.81 5.25
N GLU A 23 7.78 11.48 5.23
CA GLU A 23 6.80 10.61 4.56
C GLU A 23 6.43 9.38 5.37
N ILE A 24 5.23 8.90 5.11
CA ILE A 24 4.74 7.61 5.60
C ILE A 24 4.41 6.78 4.40
N VAL A 25 5.15 5.70 4.24
CA VAL A 25 5.01 4.80 3.11
C VAL A 25 4.34 3.52 3.61
N VAL A 26 3.12 3.29 3.16
CA VAL A 26 2.38 2.06 3.41
C VAL A 26 2.55 1.16 2.21
N LYS A 27 3.37 0.10 2.37
CA LYS A 27 3.62 -0.89 1.33
C LYS A 27 2.72 -2.12 1.54
N PHE A 28 1.81 -2.35 0.61
CA PHE A 28 1.00 -3.57 0.59
C PHE A 28 1.76 -4.74 -0.03
N GLY A 29 1.61 -5.94 0.54
CA GLY A 29 2.00 -7.17 -0.14
C GLY A 29 1.18 -7.39 -1.42
N TYR A 30 1.64 -8.27 -2.31
CA TYR A 30 0.91 -8.54 -3.54
C TYR A 30 -0.42 -9.25 -3.26
N PHE A 31 -1.49 -8.76 -3.88
CA PHE A 31 -2.77 -9.46 -3.92
C PHE A 31 -3.48 -9.18 -5.25
N ARG A 32 -4.35 -10.11 -5.65
CA ARG A 32 -4.98 -10.13 -6.99
C ARG A 32 -5.82 -8.88 -7.30
N GLU A 33 -6.34 -8.23 -6.27
CA GLU A 33 -7.15 -7.00 -6.37
C GLU A 33 -6.29 -5.71 -6.33
N CYS A 34 -4.94 -5.80 -6.30
CA CYS A 34 -4.04 -4.62 -6.26
C CYS A 34 -4.29 -3.65 -7.41
N ASN A 35 -4.57 -4.13 -8.63
CA ASN A 35 -4.74 -3.25 -9.79
C ASN A 35 -5.95 -2.30 -9.65
N ALA A 36 -7.05 -2.77 -9.06
CA ALA A 36 -8.24 -1.93 -8.84
C ALA A 36 -7.99 -0.85 -7.79
N LEU A 37 -7.01 -1.07 -6.91
CA LEU A 37 -6.64 -0.14 -5.83
C LEU A 37 -5.51 0.79 -6.22
N LYS A 38 -4.63 0.33 -7.12
CA LYS A 38 -3.49 1.09 -7.60
C LYS A 38 -3.94 2.45 -8.11
N GLU A 39 -5.01 2.52 -8.90
CA GLU A 39 -5.54 3.79 -9.42
C GLU A 39 -6.01 4.75 -8.30
N ASN A 40 -6.69 4.24 -7.28
CA ASN A 40 -7.16 5.06 -6.16
C ASN A 40 -6.00 5.57 -5.30
N CYS A 41 -5.01 4.71 -5.06
CA CYS A 41 -3.80 5.07 -4.33
C CYS A 41 -2.89 6.01 -5.12
N ASP A 42 -2.81 5.89 -6.45
CA ASP A 42 -2.05 6.80 -7.30
C ASP A 42 -2.63 8.22 -7.23
N LYS A 43 -3.97 8.33 -7.27
CA LYS A 43 -4.68 9.60 -7.06
C LYS A 43 -4.36 10.21 -5.69
N ILE A 44 -4.34 9.40 -4.63
CA ILE A 44 -3.98 9.88 -3.28
C ILE A 44 -2.51 10.33 -3.22
N ASN A 45 -1.60 9.56 -3.81
CA ASN A 45 -0.18 9.90 -3.89
C ASN A 45 0.07 11.20 -4.67
N GLN A 46 -0.70 11.45 -5.73
CA GLN A 46 -0.64 12.68 -6.52
C GLN A 46 -1.25 13.89 -5.80
N SER A 47 -2.27 13.66 -4.98
CA SER A 47 -2.92 14.73 -4.20
C SER A 47 -2.09 15.23 -3.01
N ASN A 48 -0.92 14.64 -2.71
CA ASN A 48 -0.08 15.01 -1.56
C ASN A 48 -0.92 15.31 -0.32
N LEU A 49 -1.77 14.35 0.06
CA LEU A 49 -2.74 14.54 1.14
C LEU A 49 -2.01 14.84 2.46
N GLU A 50 -1.97 16.12 2.81
CA GLU A 50 -1.52 16.61 4.11
C GLU A 50 -2.58 16.29 5.15
N ILE A 51 -2.28 15.32 6.01
CA ILE A 51 -3.17 14.90 7.08
C ILE A 51 -2.90 15.85 8.26
N SER A 52 -3.85 16.72 8.59
CA SER A 52 -3.64 17.83 9.54
C SER A 52 -3.17 17.42 10.95
N TRP A 53 -3.43 16.18 11.37
CA TRP A 53 -2.97 15.60 12.63
C TRP A 53 -1.61 14.88 12.53
N PHE A 54 -1.06 14.79 11.32
CA PHE A 54 0.25 14.23 10.98
C PHE A 54 1.16 15.38 10.55
N LYS A 55 1.89 15.97 11.52
CA LYS A 55 2.86 17.07 11.35
C LYS A 55 3.67 16.99 10.04
N ASP A 56 3.25 17.74 9.01
CA ASP A 56 3.96 17.91 7.72
C ASP A 56 4.28 16.61 6.95
N LYS A 57 3.73 15.45 7.33
CA LYS A 57 4.07 14.19 6.67
C LYS A 57 3.14 13.88 5.53
N VAL A 58 3.71 13.53 4.39
CA VAL A 58 2.95 13.07 3.23
C VAL A 58 2.70 11.57 3.33
N LEU A 59 1.43 11.18 3.17
CA LEU A 59 1.06 9.77 3.09
C LEU A 59 1.27 9.25 1.67
N ARG A 60 1.98 8.13 1.55
CA ARG A 60 2.25 7.43 0.30
C ARG A 60 1.88 5.97 0.38
N PHE A 61 1.35 5.45 -0.71
CA PHE A 61 0.98 4.05 -0.87
C PHE A 61 1.84 3.39 -1.93
N GLU A 62 2.42 2.25 -1.57
CA GLU A 62 3.17 1.38 -2.48
C GLU A 62 2.52 -0.01 -2.52
N PHE A 63 2.66 -0.68 -3.66
CA PHE A 63 2.21 -2.05 -3.84
C PHE A 63 3.38 -2.91 -4.29
N GLU A 64 3.55 -4.05 -3.64
CA GLU A 64 4.46 -5.09 -4.11
C GLU A 64 4.01 -5.56 -5.50
N SER A 65 4.96 -5.53 -6.44
CA SER A 65 4.71 -5.99 -7.81
C SER A 65 4.63 -7.50 -7.86
N GLU A 66 3.92 -8.04 -8.85
CA GLU A 66 3.82 -9.49 -9.06
C GLU A 66 5.20 -10.17 -9.15
N GLY A 67 6.18 -9.50 -9.78
CA GLY A 67 7.55 -9.99 -9.88
C GLY A 67 8.25 -10.07 -8.51
N GLU A 68 8.07 -9.09 -7.63
CA GLU A 68 8.62 -9.11 -6.26
C GLU A 68 7.99 -10.25 -5.44
N PHE A 69 6.67 -10.43 -5.57
CA PHE A 69 5.97 -11.53 -4.92
C PHE A 69 6.44 -12.89 -5.40
N LYS A 70 6.51 -13.10 -6.72
CA LYS A 70 7.02 -14.35 -7.33
C LYS A 70 8.44 -14.65 -6.88
N LYS A 71 9.30 -13.63 -6.83
CA LYS A 71 10.68 -13.77 -6.33
C LYS A 71 10.69 -14.21 -4.88
N ARG A 72 9.92 -13.56 -3.98
CA ARG A 72 9.84 -13.95 -2.56
C ARG A 72 9.27 -15.35 -2.37
N LYS A 73 8.22 -15.73 -3.09
CA LYS A 73 7.64 -17.09 -3.11
C LYS A 73 8.66 -18.13 -3.57
N SER A 74 9.43 -17.83 -4.62
CA SER A 74 10.47 -18.72 -5.14
C SER A 74 11.60 -18.94 -4.15
N PHE A 75 11.99 -17.91 -3.38
CA PHE A 75 12.97 -18.04 -2.29
C PHE A 75 12.44 -18.89 -1.13
N LEU A 76 11.15 -18.82 -0.82
CA LEU A 76 10.52 -19.60 0.26
C LEU A 76 10.30 -21.08 -0.10
N SER A 77 10.19 -21.40 -1.39
CA SER A 77 10.03 -22.78 -1.88
C SER A 77 11.35 -23.48 -2.20
N ALA A 78 12.48 -22.80 -2.05
CA ALA A 78 13.82 -23.35 -2.27
C ALA A 78 14.51 -23.81 -0.96
N GLY A 79 13.78 -23.85 0.15
CA GLY A 79 14.25 -24.34 1.47
C GLY A 79 13.65 -25.69 1.82
#